data_AF-A0A1R1FNA8-F1
#
_entry.id   AF-A0A1R1FNA8-F1
#
_cell.length_a   1.000
_cell.length_b   1.000
_cell.length_c   1.000
_cell.angle_alpha   90.00
_cell.angle_beta   90.00
_cell.angle_gamma   90.00
#
_symmetry.space_group_name_H-M   'P 1'
#
loop_
_entity.id
_entity.type
_entity.pdbx_description
1 polymer ?
#
loop_
_entity_poly.entity_id
_entity_poly.type
_entity_poly.pdbx_seq_one_letter_code
_entity_poly.pdbx_strand_id
1 'polypeptide(L)' 'MKEGDSEANLAYYALHELNILPHELMAFSMRERAAIYAMISIRVEEEKKERSKNRARKK' A
#
# COMPACT_ATOMS: atom_id res chain seq x y z
N MET A 1 9.13 -10.23 -10.13
CA MET A 1 8.54 -9.59 -8.93
C MET A 1 8.97 -10.42 -7.74
N LYS A 2 9.74 -9.87 -6.79
CA LYS A 2 10.16 -10.60 -5.59
C LYS A 2 9.09 -10.41 -4.53
N GLU A 3 8.41 -11.49 -4.17
CA GLU A 3 7.27 -11.52 -3.22
C GLU A 3 7.63 -11.11 -1.77
N GLY A 4 8.92 -10.96 -1.45
CA GLY A 4 9.39 -10.55 -0.11
C GLY A 4 9.33 -9.05 0.18
N ASP A 5 9.13 -8.18 -0.83
CA ASP A 5 9.05 -6.72 -0.65
C ASP A 5 7.61 -6.21 -0.50
N SER A 6 6.60 -7.07 -0.59
CA SER A 6 5.20 -6.63 -0.60
C SER A 6 4.80 -5.99 0.72
N GLU A 7 5.15 -6.59 1.85
CA GLU A 7 4.80 -6.05 3.16
C GLU A 7 5.62 -4.79 3.50
N ALA A 8 6.91 -4.77 3.12
CA ALA A 8 7.77 -3.60 3.26
C ALA A 8 7.28 -2.41 2.41
N ASN A 9 6.82 -2.67 1.18
CA ASN A 9 6.24 -1.65 0.32
C ASN A 9 4.90 -1.14 0.84
N LEU A 10 4.06 -2.02 1.39
CA LEU A 10 2.80 -1.62 2.02
C LEU A 10 3.04 -0.77 3.27
N ALA A 11 4.01 -1.16 4.11
CA ALA A 11 4.41 -0.38 5.29
C ALA A 11 5.03 0.97 4.91
N TYR A 12 5.85 1.01 3.85
CA TYR A 12 6.41 2.25 3.30
C TYR A 12 5.31 3.16 2.73
N TYR A 13 4.31 2.60 2.05
CA TYR A 13 3.17 3.36 1.53
C TYR A 13 2.28 3.89 2.66
N ALA A 14 2.07 3.11 3.72
CA ALA A 14 1.39 3.57 4.93
C ALA A 14 2.13 4.76 5.58
N LEU A 15 3.46 4.67 5.63
CA LEU A 15 4.31 5.74 6.19
C LEU A 15 4.25 7.02 5.33
N HIS A 16 4.36 6.87 4.01
CA HIS A 16 4.50 8.00 3.09
C HIS A 16 3.17 8.69 2.74
N GLU A 17 2.05 7.95 2.66
CA GLU A 17 0.74 8.54 2.33
C GLU A 17 -0.21 8.67 3.51
N LEU A 18 -0.13 7.80 4.54
CA LEU A 18 -1.04 7.83 5.69
C LEU A 18 -0.44 8.53 6.92
N ASN A 19 0.84 8.94 6.88
CA ASN A 19 1.58 9.52 8.01
C ASN A 19 1.57 8.64 9.28
N ILE A 20 1.42 7.32 9.15
CA ILE A 20 1.44 6.40 10.28
C ILE A 20 2.86 5.87 10.44
N LEU A 21 3.49 6.10 11.60
CA LEU A 21 4.82 5.59 11.87
C LEU A 21 4.79 4.06 12.02
N PRO A 22 5.85 3.32 11.64
CA PRO A 22 5.80 1.86 11.63
C PRO A 22 5.57 1.27 13.03
N HIS A 23 6.04 1.95 14.07
CA HIS A 23 5.81 1.53 15.45
C HIS A 23 4.36 1.76 15.90
N GLU A 24 3.69 2.80 15.40
CA GLU A 24 2.26 3.03 15.65
C GLU A 24 1.41 1.96 14.95
N LEU A 25 1.77 1.61 13.72
CA LEU A 25 1.13 0.52 12.99
C LEU A 25 1.25 -0.81 13.75
N MET A 26 2.43 -1.09 14.31
CA MET A 26 2.67 -2.31 15.10
C MET A 26 1.94 -2.29 16.46
N ALA A 27 1.63 -1.11 16.99
CA ALA A 27 0.88 -0.97 18.24
C ALA A 27 -0.63 -1.27 18.09
N PHE A 28 -1.20 -1.20 16.87
CA PHE A 28 -2.61 -1.52 16.63
C PHE A 28 -2.94 -2.99 16.89
N SER A 29 -4.23 -3.31 17.05
CA SER A 29 -4.67 -4.70 17.11
C SER A 29 -4.45 -5.41 15.77
N MET A 30 -4.38 -6.75 15.80
CA MET A 30 -4.23 -7.55 14.57
C MET A 30 -5.33 -7.26 13.54
N ARG A 31 -6.55 -7.00 14.00
CA ARG A 31 -7.71 -6.72 13.14
C ARG A 31 -7.57 -5.36 12.45
N GLU A 32 -7.13 -4.34 13.18
CA GLU A 32 -6.90 -3.00 12.64
C GLU A 32 -5.74 -3.00 11.63
N ARG A 33 -4.63 -3.68 11.94
CA ARG A 33 -3.53 -3.86 10.99
C ARG A 33 -3.98 -4.54 9.70
N ALA A 34 -4.77 -5.61 9.80
CA ALA A 34 -5.30 -6.31 8.64
C ALA A 34 -6.20 -5.40 7.78
N ALA A 35 -7.04 -4.57 8.41
CA ALA A 35 -7.88 -3.60 7.70
C ALA A 35 -7.02 -2.55 6.98
N ILE A 36 -6.00 -2.01 7.64
CA ILE A 36 -5.06 -1.04 7.05
C ILE A 36 -4.35 -1.66 5.83
N TYR A 37 -3.82 -2.88 5.97
CA TYR A 37 -3.18 -3.58 4.85
C TYR A 37 -4.13 -3.84 3.68
N ALA A 38 -5.39 -4.20 3.95
CA ALA A 38 -6.39 -4.38 2.90
C ALA A 38 -6.67 -3.07 2.14
N MET A 39 -6.82 -1.95 2.86
CA MET A 39 -7.03 -0.62 2.26
C MET A 39 -5.85 -0.19 1.38
N ILE A 40 -4.62 -0.39 1.86
CA ILE A 40 -3.41 -0.06 1.08
C ILE A 40 -3.33 -0.94 -0.18
N SER A 41 -3.62 -2.24 -0.05
CA SER A 41 -3.63 -3.16 -1.19
C SER A 41 -4.60 -2.71 -2.29
N ILE A 42 -5.82 -2.30 -1.92
CA ILE A 42 -6.81 -1.75 -2.87
C ILE A 42 -6.26 -0.50 -3.57
N ARG A 43 -5.74 0.45 -2.80
CA ARG A 43 -5.18 1.71 -3.35
C ARG A 43 -4.05 1.45 -4.33
N VAL A 44 -3.12 0.55 -4.00
CA VAL A 44 -2.00 0.17 -4.87
C VAL A 44 -2.48 -0.42 -6.19
N GLU A 45 -3.51 -1.28 -6.15
CA GLU A 45 -4.09 -1.86 -7.36
C GLU A 45 -4.81 -0.81 -8.23
N GLU A 46 -5.52 0.14 -7.61
CA GLU A 46 -6.13 1.27 -8.33
C GLU A 46 -5.06 2.15 -8.99
N GLU A 47 -3.99 2.49 -8.28
CA GLU A 47 -2.90 3.29 -8.85
C GLU A 47 -2.17 2.59 -10.00
N LYS A 48 -2.00 1.27 -9.92
CA LYS A 48 -1.44 0.48 -11.03
C LYS A 48 -2.36 0.55 -12.25
N LYS A 49 -3.68 0.45 -12.05
CA LYS A 49 -4.68 0.57 -13.12
C LYS A 49 -4.68 1.97 -13.74
N GLU A 50 -4.61 3.03 -12.93
CA GLU A 50 -4.56 4.40 -13.45
C GLU A 50 -3.24 4.69 -14.17
N ARG A 51 -2.11 4.20 -13.66
CA ARG A 51 -0.81 4.30 -14.34
C ARG A 51 -0.80 3.53 -15.67
N SER A 52 -1.42 2.36 -15.75
CA SER A 52 -1.49 1.59 -16.99
C SER A 52 -2.39 2.29 -18.02
N LYS A 53 -3.55 2.83 -17.60
CA LYS A 53 -4.42 3.65 -18.46
C LYS A 53 -3.72 4.90 -18.98
N ASN A 54 -3.00 5.64 -18.12
CA ASN A 54 -2.27 6.83 -18.53
C ASN A 54 -1.09 6.52 -19.46
N ARG A 55 -0.43 5.37 -19.31
CA ARG A 55 0.59 4.91 -20.26
C ARG A 55 0.00 4.51 -21.62
N ALA A 56 -1.18 3.88 -21.62
CA ALA A 56 -1.88 3.50 -22.85
C ALA A 56 -2.41 4.71 -23.65
N ARG A 57 -2.83 5.78 -22.97
CA ARG A 57 -3.28 7.04 -23.61
C ARG A 57 -2.15 7.90 -24.18
N LYS A 58 -0.90 7.67 -23.77
CA LYS A 58 0.27 8.45 -24.21
C LYS A 58 1.03 7.81 -25.39
N LYS A 59 0.49 6.73 -25.97
CA LYS A 59 1.07 6.01 -27.10
C LYS A 59 0.17 6.16 -28.31
#